data_AF-A0A7X3TBL8-F1
#
_entry.id   AF-A0A7X3TBL8-F1
#
_cell.length_a   1.000
_cell.length_b   1.000
_cell.length_c   1.000
_cell.angle_alpha   90.00
_cell.angle_beta   90.00
_cell.angle_gamma   90.00
#
_symmetry.space_group_name_H-M   'P 1'
#
loop_
_entity.id
_entity.type
_entity.pdbx_description
1 polymer ?
#
loop_
_entity_poly.entity_id
_entity_poly.type
_entity_poly.pdbx_seq_one_letter_code
_entity_poly.pdbx_strand_id
1 'polypeptide(L)'
;MPDGERIERDTISKTFVAVIEKLGIEKVRACNIERFYVSIVDTVKHPKHTQVESGPYYILTAQDSQDKRRDLLKIADALGVELKIEMPPRNEVL
;
A
#
# COMPACT_ATOMS: atom_id res chain seq x y z
N MET A 1 16.21 11.72 5.58
CA MET A 1 15.33 12.90 5.52
C MET A 1 14.16 12.53 4.64
N PRO A 2 12.90 12.71 5.08
CA PRO A 2 11.75 12.62 4.19
C PRO A 2 11.89 13.67 3.08
N ASP A 3 11.49 13.33 1.86
CA ASP A 3 11.58 14.23 0.70
C ASP A 3 10.55 15.37 0.74
N GLY A 4 9.67 15.36 1.75
CA GLY A 4 8.65 16.38 1.99
C GLY A 4 7.42 16.26 1.08
N GLU A 5 7.36 15.23 0.23
CA GLU A 5 6.22 15.04 -0.66
C GLU A 5 5.00 14.51 0.09
N ARG A 6 3.82 15.10 -0.21
CA ARG A 6 2.53 14.63 0.30
C ARG A 6 1.75 13.96 -0.83
N ILE A 7 1.35 12.71 -0.61
CA ILE A 7 0.54 11.93 -1.54
C ILE A 7 -0.87 11.76 -0.97
N GLU A 8 -1.87 12.25 -1.72
CA GLU A 8 -3.29 12.15 -1.40
C GLU A 8 -4.10 11.96 -2.69
N ARG A 9 -5.13 11.11 -2.64
CA ARG A 9 -6.05 10.77 -3.74
C ARG A 9 -7.48 10.63 -3.21
N ASP A 10 -8.45 10.59 -4.12
CA ASP A 10 -9.88 10.54 -3.80
C ASP A 10 -10.31 9.37 -2.89
N THR A 11 -9.53 8.30 -2.84
CA THR A 11 -9.82 7.13 -2.00
C THR A 11 -8.54 6.60 -1.35
N ILE A 12 -8.69 5.98 -0.18
CA ILE A 12 -7.59 5.36 0.55
C ILE A 12 -6.87 4.30 -0.32
N SER A 13 -7.61 3.53 -1.13
CA SER A 13 -7.00 2.54 -2.04
C SER A 13 -6.18 3.20 -3.15
N LYS A 14 -6.65 4.30 -3.74
CA LYS A 14 -5.87 5.07 -4.73
C LYS A 14 -4.61 5.67 -4.10
N THR A 15 -4.71 6.22 -2.89
CA THR A 15 -3.55 6.76 -2.16
C THR A 15 -2.54 5.67 -1.85
N PHE A 16 -3.00 4.50 -1.38
CA PHE A 16 -2.16 3.34 -1.10
C PHE A 16 -1.36 2.88 -2.32
N VAL A 17 -2.02 2.76 -3.48
CA VAL A 17 -1.37 2.42 -4.76
C VAL A 17 -0.31 3.46 -5.14
N ALA A 18 -0.67 4.75 -5.10
CA ALA A 18 0.25 5.83 -5.45
C ALA A 18 1.51 5.87 -4.55
N VAL A 19 1.36 5.55 -3.26
CA VAL A 19 2.51 5.45 -2.33
C VAL A 19 3.40 4.26 -2.70
N ILE A 20 2.83 3.09 -3.02
CA ILE A 20 3.60 1.92 -3.46
C ILE A 20 4.39 2.22 -4.75
N GLU A 21 3.76 2.91 -5.71
CA GLU A 21 4.41 3.34 -6.95
C GLU A 21 5.57 4.28 -6.66
N LYS A 22 5.37 5.28 -5.80
CA LYS A 22 6.41 6.24 -5.38
C LYS A 22 7.60 5.56 -4.69
N LEU A 23 7.34 4.59 -3.81
CA LEU A 23 8.39 3.81 -3.13
C LEU A 23 9.17 2.91 -4.09
N GLY A 24 8.64 2.67 -5.30
CA GLY A 24 9.20 1.80 -6.31
C GLY A 24 8.60 0.41 -6.21
N ILE A 25 7.61 0.12 -7.06
CA ILE A 25 6.80 -1.11 -7.03
C ILE A 25 7.64 -2.40 -7.03
N GLU A 26 8.77 -2.41 -7.75
CA GLU A 26 9.68 -3.56 -7.81
C GLU A 26 10.40 -3.79 -6.48
N LYS A 27 10.81 -2.71 -5.80
CA LYS A 27 11.43 -2.77 -4.47
C LYS A 27 10.43 -3.28 -3.44
N VAL A 28 9.20 -2.77 -3.50
CA VAL A 28 8.10 -3.21 -2.62
C VAL A 28 7.81 -4.70 -2.84
N ARG A 29 7.75 -5.17 -4.08
CA ARG A 29 7.60 -6.61 -4.40
C ARG A 29 8.74 -7.44 -3.82
N ALA A 30 9.98 -6.96 -3.94
CA ALA A 30 11.17 -7.66 -3.43
C ALA A 30 11.15 -7.83 -1.90
N CYS A 31 10.42 -6.99 -1.16
CA CYS A 31 10.24 -7.15 0.29
C CYS A 31 9.39 -8.38 0.68
N ASN A 32 8.68 -9.00 -0.28
CA ASN A 32 7.79 -10.15 -0.07
C ASN A 32 6.85 -10.02 1.14
N ILE A 33 6.26 -8.83 1.31
CA ILE A 33 5.30 -8.58 2.38
C ILE A 33 3.94 -9.10 1.94
N GLU A 34 3.31 -9.87 2.82
CA GLU A 34 2.03 -10.52 2.55
C GLU A 34 0.92 -10.03 3.48
N ARG A 35 -0.30 -10.11 2.96
CA ARG A 35 -1.53 -10.02 3.73
C ARG A 35 -2.54 -11.03 3.21
N PHE A 36 -3.22 -11.71 4.14
CA PHE A 36 -4.12 -12.82 3.81
C PHE A 36 -3.45 -13.92 2.98
N TYR A 37 -2.15 -14.15 3.21
CA TYR A 37 -1.32 -15.08 2.43
C TYR A 37 -1.22 -14.71 0.94
N VAL A 38 -1.41 -13.43 0.61
CA VAL A 38 -1.23 -12.86 -0.73
C VAL A 38 -0.20 -11.76 -0.65
N SER A 39 0.78 -11.79 -1.54
CA SER A 39 1.79 -10.72 -1.66
C SER A 39 1.10 -9.38 -1.94
N ILE A 40 1.55 -8.31 -1.28
CA ILE A 40 1.00 -6.97 -1.48
C ILE A 40 1.19 -6.52 -2.94
N VAL A 41 2.31 -6.89 -3.54
CA VAL A 41 2.62 -6.66 -4.95
C VAL A 41 3.02 -7.98 -5.57
N ASP A 42 2.36 -8.36 -6.66
CA ASP A 42 2.67 -9.57 -7.43
C ASP A 42 2.60 -9.27 -8.94
N THR A 43 3.19 -10.12 -9.77
CA THR A 43 3.03 -10.12 -11.23
C THR A 43 1.86 -11.00 -11.68
N VAL A 44 1.28 -11.79 -10.77
CA VAL A 44 0.13 -12.66 -11.05
C VAL A 44 -1.10 -12.16 -10.30
N LYS A 45 -2.21 -12.00 -11.02
CA LYS A 45 -3.48 -11.63 -10.42
C LYS A 45 -4.01 -12.76 -9.55
N HIS A 46 -4.34 -12.45 -8.30
CA HIS A 46 -4.98 -13.38 -7.39
C HIS A 46 -6.47 -13.56 -7.76
N PRO A 47 -7.00 -14.80 -7.80
CA PRO A 47 -8.35 -15.05 -8.31
C PRO A 47 -9.48 -14.54 -7.40
N LYS A 48 -9.22 -14.34 -6.11
CA LYS A 48 -10.26 -14.03 -5.10
C LYS A 48 -10.16 -12.66 -4.43
N HIS A 49 -9.03 -11.97 -4.56
CA HIS A 49 -8.80 -10.73 -3.82
C HIS A 49 -8.82 -9.53 -4.75
N THR A 50 -9.44 -8.45 -4.29
CA THR A 50 -9.43 -7.18 -5.00
C THR A 50 -8.01 -6.65 -5.12
N GLN A 51 -7.57 -6.45 -6.36
CA GLN A 51 -6.29 -5.90 -6.72
C GLN A 51 -6.45 -4.77 -7.73
N VAL A 52 -5.53 -3.81 -7.69
CA VAL A 52 -5.38 -2.77 -8.71
C VAL A 52 -4.19 -3.12 -9.58
N GLU A 53 -4.37 -3.05 -10.90
CA GLU A 53 -3.28 -3.23 -11.86
C GLU A 53 -2.44 -1.94 -11.96
N SER A 54 -1.13 -2.07 -11.91
CA SER A 54 -0.16 -0.99 -12.09
C SER A 54 0.99 -1.51 -12.94
N GLY A 55 0.93 -1.24 -14.24
CA GLY A 55 1.85 -1.84 -15.22
C GLY A 55 1.76 -3.37 -15.22
N PRO A 56 2.88 -4.11 -15.13
CA PRO A 56 2.88 -5.58 -15.10
C PRO A 56 2.55 -6.16 -13.72
N TYR A 57 2.17 -5.32 -12.74
CA TYR A 57 1.97 -5.72 -11.36
C TYR A 57 0.51 -5.58 -10.92
N TYR A 58 0.15 -6.37 -9.91
CA TYR A 58 -1.13 -6.35 -9.22
C TYR A 58 -0.91 -6.02 -7.74
N ILE A 59 -1.52 -4.93 -7.28
CA ILE A 59 -1.41 -4.43 -5.91
C ILE A 59 -2.64 -4.84 -5.11
N LEU A 60 -2.45 -5.56 -4.01
CA LEU A 60 -3.53 -5.97 -3.10
C LEU A 60 -4.18 -4.75 -2.42
N THR A 61 -5.49 -4.58 -2.60
CA THR A 61 -6.25 -3.45 -2.03
C THR A 61 -7.50 -3.88 -1.25
N ALA A 62 -7.73 -5.18 -1.11
CA ALA A 62 -8.90 -5.77 -0.44
C ALA A 62 -8.96 -5.50 1.07
N GLN A 63 -7.82 -5.22 1.70
CA GLN A 63 -7.68 -4.94 3.13
C GLN A 63 -8.30 -3.59 3.53
N ASP A 64 -8.64 -3.41 4.80
CA ASP A 64 -9.22 -2.15 5.27
C ASP A 64 -8.19 -1.00 5.37
N SER A 65 -8.64 0.17 5.81
CA SER A 65 -7.81 1.36 5.91
C SER A 65 -6.70 1.27 6.97
N GLN A 66 -6.93 0.54 8.06
CA GLN A 66 -5.95 0.35 9.12
C GLN A 66 -4.89 -0.68 8.72
N ASP A 67 -5.29 -1.74 8.04
CA ASP A 67 -4.36 -2.71 7.48
C ASP A 67 -3.51 -2.09 6.36
N LYS A 68 -4.08 -1.25 5.49
CA LYS A 68 -3.30 -0.45 4.52
C LYS A 68 -2.22 0.37 5.20
N ARG A 69 -2.54 1.05 6.31
CA ARG A 69 -1.56 1.79 7.11
C ARG A 69 -0.46 0.89 7.66
N ARG A 70 -0.83 -0.25 8.26
CA ARG A 70 0.14 -1.21 8.81
C ARG A 70 1.07 -1.76 7.73
N ASP A 71 0.52 -2.04 6.56
CA ASP A 71 1.26 -2.57 5.43
C ASP A 71 2.25 -1.53 4.88
N LEU A 72 1.84 -0.27 4.72
CA LEU A 72 2.75 0.82 4.33
C LEU A 72 3.88 1.02 5.34
N LEU A 73 3.60 0.93 6.65
CA LEU A 73 4.65 1.03 7.68
C LEU A 73 5.65 -0.13 7.62
N LYS A 74 5.17 -1.37 7.39
CA LYS A 74 6.05 -2.53 7.19
C LYS A 74 6.90 -2.39 5.94
N ILE A 75 6.32 -1.90 4.84
CA ILE A 75 7.05 -1.64 3.60
C ILE A 75 8.11 -0.57 3.83
N ALA A 76 7.77 0.52 4.51
CA ALA A 76 8.70 1.61 4.80
C ALA A 76 9.90 1.13 5.64
N ASP A 77 9.62 0.34 6.69
CA ASP A 77 10.64 -0.29 7.53
C ASP A 77 11.57 -1.21 6.72
N ALA A 78 10.99 -2.10 5.90
CA ALA A 78 11.74 -3.01 5.04
C ALA A 78 12.60 -2.29 4.00
N LEU A 79 12.18 -1.11 3.54
CA LEU A 79 12.93 -0.28 2.58
C LEU A 79 13.91 0.70 3.26
N GLY A 80 13.92 0.77 4.60
CA GLY A 80 14.73 1.72 5.35
C GLY A 80 14.37 3.18 5.09
N VAL A 81 13.10 3.47 4.79
CA VAL A 81 12.59 4.82 4.53
C VAL A 81 11.65 5.28 5.63
N GLU A 82 11.66 6.59 5.89
CA GLU A 82 10.73 7.21 6.83
C GLU A 82 9.43 7.58 6.12
N LEU A 83 8.29 7.11 6.64
CA LEU A 83 6.96 7.41 6.11
C LEU A 83 6.04 7.91 7.23
N LYS A 84 5.55 9.14 7.09
CA LYS A 84 4.51 9.69 7.96
C LYS A 84 3.14 9.45 7.34
N ILE A 85 2.24 8.80 8.07
CA ILE A 85 0.88 8.50 7.61
C ILE A 85 -0.13 9.19 8.51
N GLU A 86 -0.95 10.06 7.92
CA GLU A 86 -2.09 10.70 8.56
C GLU A 86 -3.37 10.06 8.03
N MET A 87 -4.20 9.55 8.94
CA MET A 87 -5.48 8.93 8.59
C MET A 87 -6.60 9.91 8.91
N PRO A 88 -7.65 9.99 8.08
CA PRO A 88 -8.85 10.73 8.47
C PRO A 88 -9.43 10.11 9.75
N PRO A 89 -10.08 10.91 10.61
CA PRO A 89 -10.77 10.40 11.79
C PRO A 89 -11.75 9.31 11.36
N ARG A 90 -11.81 8.23 12.13
CA ARG A 90 -12.84 7.21 11.93
C ARG A 90 -14.16 7.89 12.26
N ASN A 91 -15.04 8.06 11.28
CA ASN A 91 -16.40 8.47 11.58
C ASN A 91 -17.01 7.36 12.45
N GLU A 92 -17.15 7.64 13.74
CA GLU A 92 -18.01 6.88 14.63
C GLU A 92 -19.43 7.08 14.09
N VAL A 93 -19.94 6.07 13.40
CA VAL A 93 -21.37 6.01 13.09
C VAL A 93 -22.04 5.76 14.44
N LEU A 94 -22.74 6.79 14.95
CA LEU A 94 -23.64 6.71 16.10
C LEU A 94 -24.71 5.64 15.88
#